data_AF-A0A4S4C6V0-F1
#
_entry.id   AF-A0A4S4C6V0-F1
#
_cell.length_a   1.000
_cell.length_b   1.000
_cell.length_c   1.000
_cell.angle_alpha   90.00
_cell.angle_beta   90.00
_cell.angle_gamma   90.00
#
_symmetry.space_group_name_H-M   'P 1'
#
loop_
_entity.id
_entity.type
_entity.pdbx_description
1 polymer ?
#
loop_
_entity_poly.entity_id
_entity_poly.type
_entity_poly.pdbx_seq_one_letter_code
_entity_poly.pdbx_strand_id
1 'polypeptide(L)' 'MSITTDQLPESTQDVRKRTYRHWTTLEDRKLKELRQNGMKFKHIAIQLSRTAISVEKRYRKITAPTND' A
#
# COMPACT_ATOMS: atom_id res chain seq x y z
N MET A 1 28.87 40.33 -13.49
CA MET A 1 27.47 40.61 -13.12
C MET A 1 26.62 39.53 -13.78
N SER A 2 25.84 38.68 -13.14
CA SER A 2 25.51 38.45 -11.74
C SER A 2 24.85 37.07 -11.65
N ILE A 3 25.13 36.37 -10.55
CA ILE A 3 24.35 35.34 -9.85
C ILE A 3 23.89 34.06 -10.57
N THR A 4 24.61 32.98 -10.24
CA THR A 4 24.10 31.62 -10.04
C THR A 4 22.88 31.66 -9.11
N THR A 5 21.74 31.09 -9.53
CA THR A 5 20.70 30.60 -8.63
C THR A 5 20.38 29.17 -9.03
N ASP A 6 21.08 28.25 -8.35
CA ASP A 6 20.56 26.95 -7.96
C ASP A 6 19.18 27.16 -7.29
N GLN A 7 18.13 26.46 -7.73
CA GLN A 7 17.21 25.67 -6.89
C GLN A 7 15.91 25.32 -7.64
N LEU A 8 15.63 24.03 -7.85
CA LEU A 8 14.57 23.28 -7.15
C LEU A 8 14.28 21.94 -7.87
N PRO A 9 14.17 20.82 -7.14
CA PRO A 9 13.83 19.53 -7.70
C PRO A 9 12.32 19.46 -7.93
N GLU A 10 11.91 19.42 -9.19
CA GLU A 10 10.52 19.15 -9.56
C GLU A 10 10.22 17.68 -9.27
N SER A 11 9.97 17.38 -7.99
CA SER A 11 9.35 16.14 -7.56
C SER A 11 7.89 16.20 -7.98
N THR A 12 7.65 16.05 -9.28
CA THR A 12 6.33 15.79 -9.83
C THR A 12 5.87 14.50 -9.19
N GLN A 13 5.14 14.61 -8.07
CA GLN A 13 4.30 13.56 -7.53
C GLN A 13 3.27 13.29 -8.62
N ASP A 14 3.68 12.46 -9.58
CA ASP A 14 2.86 11.97 -10.66
C ASP A 14 1.63 11.36 -10.00
N VAL A 15 0.51 12.08 -10.05
CA VAL A 15 -0.78 11.64 -9.53
C VAL A 15 -1.28 10.57 -10.50
N ARG A 16 -0.53 9.47 -10.62
CA ARG A 16 -0.93 8.27 -11.34
C ARG A 16 -2.20 7.84 -10.67
N LYS A 17 -3.32 8.03 -11.38
CA LYS A 17 -4.63 7.53 -10.99
C LYS A 17 -4.42 6.09 -10.52
N ARG A 18 -4.66 5.84 -9.22
CA ARG A 18 -4.49 4.51 -8.63
C ARG A 18 -5.38 3.56 -9.42
N THR A 19 -4.78 2.75 -10.29
CA THR A 19 -5.51 1.76 -11.05
C THR A 19 -6.15 0.79 -10.09
N TYR A 20 -7.44 0.50 -10.27
CA TYR A 20 -8.10 -0.56 -9.53
C TYR A 20 -7.42 -1.88 -9.89
N ARG A 21 -6.83 -2.56 -8.90
CA ARG A 21 -6.21 -3.88 -9.09
C ARG A 21 -6.78 -4.84 -8.07
N HIS A 22 -7.13 -6.03 -8.53
CA HIS A 22 -7.59 -7.12 -7.69
C HIS A 22 -6.53 -7.56 -6.68
N TRP A 23 -7.00 -8.16 -5.59
CA TRP A 23 -6.14 -8.83 -4.62
C TRP A 23 -5.84 -10.23 -5.11
N THR A 24 -4.56 -10.56 -5.17
CA THR A 24 -4.08 -11.89 -5.49
C THR A 24 -4.02 -12.77 -4.24
N THR A 25 -4.05 -14.08 -4.42
CA THR A 25 -3.88 -15.06 -3.33
C THR A 25 -2.51 -14.93 -2.65
N LEU A 26 -1.47 -14.53 -3.39
CA LEU A 26 -0.13 -14.25 -2.84
C LEU A 26 -0.14 -13.02 -1.93
N GLU A 27 -0.80 -11.93 -2.34
CA GLU A 27 -0.97 -10.74 -1.50
C GLU A 27 -1.74 -11.08 -0.22
N ASP A 28 -2.78 -11.90 -0.29
CA ASP A 28 -3.55 -12.32 0.89
C ASP A 28 -2.75 -13.18 1.86
N ARG A 29 -1.93 -14.11 1.35
CA ARG A 29 -1.02 -14.91 2.16
C ARG A 29 -0.02 -14.01 2.87
N LYS A 30 0.62 -13.10 2.14
CA LYS A 30 1.59 -12.14 2.68
C LYS A 30 0.94 -11.21 3.71
N LEU A 31 -0.28 -10.74 3.45
CA LEU A 31 -1.06 -9.94 4.38
C LEU A 31 -1.31 -10.69 5.71
N LYS A 32 -1.73 -11.96 5.65
CA LYS A 32 -1.95 -12.79 6.84
C LYS A 32 -0.67 -13.01 7.63
N GLU A 33 0.41 -13.39 6.95
CA GLU A 33 1.72 -13.64 7.55
C GLU A 33 2.26 -12.38 8.25
N LEU A 34 2.28 -11.24 7.54
CA LEU A 34 2.74 -9.97 8.12
C LEU A 34 1.89 -9.55 9.32
N ARG A 35 0.58 -9.83 9.29
CA ARG A 35 -0.30 -9.51 10.41
C ARG A 35 -0.10 -10.44 11.61
N GLN A 36 0.16 -11.73 11.36
CA GLN A 36 0.54 -12.70 12.40
C GLN A 36 1.87 -12.32 13.06
N ASN A 37 2.81 -11.74 12.30
CA ASN A 37 4.06 -11.18 12.81
C ASN A 37 3.88 -9.85 13.58
N GLY A 38 2.64 -9.41 13.86
CA GLY A 38 2.36 -8.21 14.64
C GLY A 38 2.52 -6.89 13.88
N MET A 39 2.77 -6.92 12.56
CA MET A 39 2.95 -5.70 11.78
C MET A 39 1.65 -4.87 11.72
N LYS A 40 1.79 -3.54 11.81
CA LYS A 40 0.68 -2.59 11.65
C LYS A 40 0.27 -2.50 10.18
N PHE A 41 -1.03 -2.37 9.90
CA PHE A 41 -1.57 -2.26 8.53
C PHE A 41 -0.93 -1.15 7.69
N LYS A 42 -0.51 -0.04 8.31
CA LYS A 42 0.23 1.04 7.63
C LYS A 42 1.53 0.56 6.99
N HIS A 43 2.30 -0.28 7.67
CA HIS A 43 3.56 -0.81 7.14
C HIS A 43 3.32 -1.89 6.08
N ILE A 44 2.33 -2.76 6.31
CA ILE A 44 1.92 -3.77 5.34
C ILE A 44 1.47 -3.12 4.03
N ALA A 45 0.74 -2.01 4.12
CA ALA A 45 0.30 -1.23 2.97
C ALA A 45 1.46 -0.71 2.12
N ILE A 46 2.54 -0.24 2.76
CA ILE A 46 3.76 0.19 2.07
C ILE A 46 4.37 -1.00 1.33
N GLN A 47 4.51 -2.16 1.98
CA GLN A 47 5.10 -3.35 1.35
C GLN A 47 4.27 -3.89 0.18
N LEU A 48 2.94 -3.84 0.27
CA LEU A 48 2.04 -4.30 -0.78
C LEU A 48 1.73 -3.20 -1.82
N SER A 49 2.28 -2.00 -1.66
CA SER A 49 1.94 -0.83 -2.48
C SER A 49 0.43 -0.57 -2.55
N ARG A 50 -0.27 -0.76 -1.42
CA ARG A 50 -1.72 -0.55 -1.24
C ARG A 50 -1.97 0.55 -0.21
N THR A 51 -3.23 0.90 0.01
CA THR A 51 -3.62 1.78 1.12
C THR A 51 -3.91 0.97 2.37
N ALA A 52 -3.60 1.52 3.55
CA ALA A 52 -3.86 0.87 4.84
C ALA A 52 -5.33 0.46 5.00
N ILE A 53 -6.25 1.31 4.54
CA ILE A 53 -7.70 1.05 4.57
C ILE A 53 -8.05 -0.16 3.69
N SER A 54 -7.50 -0.24 2.46
CA SER A 54 -7.75 -1.38 1.56
C SER A 54 -7.23 -2.68 2.15
N VAL A 55 -6.03 -2.63 2.75
CA VAL A 55 -5.39 -3.76 3.42
C VAL A 55 -6.22 -4.26 4.60
N GLU A 56 -6.68 -3.36 5.47
CA GLU A 56 -7.53 -3.72 6.62
C GLU A 56 -8.85 -4.36 6.17
N LYS A 57 -9.53 -3.75 5.20
CA LYS A 57 -10.79 -4.28 4.64
C LYS A 57 -10.58 -5.68 4.05
N ARG A 58 -9.47 -5.88 3.34
CA ARG A 58 -9.13 -7.20 2.78
C ARG A 58 -8.86 -8.21 3.89
N TYR A 59 -8.04 -7.85 4.89
CA TYR A 59 -7.71 -8.73 6.00
C TYR A 59 -8.97 -9.25 6.69
N ARG A 60 -9.90 -8.35 7.03
CA ARG A 60 -11.19 -8.75 7.63
C ARG A 60 -11.97 -9.73 6.76
N LYS A 61 -11.99 -9.52 5.43
CA LYS A 61 -12.70 -10.41 4.50
C LYS A 61 -12.07 -11.82 4.44
N ILE A 62 -10.75 -11.92 4.45
CA ILE A 62 -10.05 -13.22 4.32
C ILE A 62 -9.89 -13.97 5.65
N THR A 63 -10.06 -13.29 6.79
CA THR A 63 -10.05 -13.92 8.12
C THR A 63 -11.45 -14.21 8.66
N ALA A 64 -12.48 -13.50 8.17
CA ALA A 64 -13.84 -13.90 8.44
C ALA A 64 -14.06 -15.30 7.86
N PRO A 65 -14.68 -16.24 8.60
CA PRO A 65 -15.15 -17.48 8.03
C PRO A 65 -16.18 -17.09 6.96
N THR A 66 -15.75 -17.12 5.70
CA THR A 66 -16.66 -16.90 4.58
C THR A 66 -17.44 -18.20 4.49
N ASN A 67 -18.66 -18.18 5.04
CA ASN A 67 -19.67 -19.21 4.84
C ASN A 67 -20.19 -19.01 3.41
N ASP A 68 -19.35 -19.32 2.42
CA ASP A 68 -19.71 -19.41 0.99
C ASP A 68 -20.44 -20.74 0.75
#